data_AF-A0A6B2LWZ1-F1
#
_entry.id   AF-A0A6B2LWZ1-F1
#
_cell.length_a   1.000
_cell.length_b   1.000
_cell.length_c   1.000
_cell.angle_alpha   90.00
_cell.angle_beta   90.00
_cell.angle_gamma   90.00
#
_symmetry.space_group_name_H-M   'P 1'
#
loop_
_entity.id
_entity.type
_entity.pdbx_description
1 polymer ?
#
loop_
_entity_poly.entity_id
_entity_poly.type
_entity_poly.pdbx_seq_one_letter_code
_entity_poly.pdbx_strand_id
1 'polypeptide(L)' 'MKDGSLYCWGWNFHGQLGTHNTETKLIPTKVAIPRRISQIECCCHHSVVITEDGECYSWGRND' A
#
# COMPACT_ATOMS: atom_id res chain seq x y z
N MET A 1 3.86 6.78 -20.81
CA MET A 1 3.89 7.47 -19.50
C MET A 1 3.42 6.47 -18.46
N LYS A 2 4.16 6.25 -17.37
CA LYS A 2 3.65 5.48 -16.22
C LYS A 2 2.80 6.44 -15.38
N ASP A 3 1.57 6.05 -15.04
CA ASP A 3 0.64 6.91 -14.31
C ASP A 3 1.01 7.08 -12.83
N GLY A 4 1.86 6.21 -12.28
CA GLY A 4 2.33 6.24 -10.90
C GLY A 4 1.28 5.68 -9.91
N SER A 5 0.28 4.96 -10.42
CA SER A 5 -0.75 4.35 -9.60
C SER A 5 -0.20 3.16 -8.80
N LEU A 6 -0.52 3.11 -7.50
CA LEU A 6 -0.18 1.99 -6.63
C LEU A 6 -1.32 0.94 -6.66
N TYR A 7 -0.93 -0.32 -6.83
CA TYR A 7 -1.84 -1.47 -6.77
C TYR A 7 -1.30 -2.50 -5.79
N CYS A 8 -2.19 -3.06 -4.97
CA CYS A 8 -1.89 -4.11 -4.02
C CYS A 8 -2.90 -5.26 -4.16
N TRP A 9 -2.44 -6.47 -3.84
CA TRP A 9 -3.24 -7.69 -3.84
C TRP A 9 -2.59 -8.70 -2.88
N GLY A 10 -3.32 -9.74 -2.53
CA GLY A 10 -2.92 -10.77 -1.59
C GLY A 10 -3.65 -10.66 -0.26
N TRP A 11 -2.99 -11.17 0.78
CA TRP A 11 -3.53 -11.28 2.13
C TRP A 11 -3.56 -9.91 2.83
N ASN A 12 -4.66 -9.62 3.53
CA ASN A 12 -4.93 -8.28 4.06
C ASN A 12 -5.51 -8.27 5.48
N PHE A 13 -5.32 -9.34 6.26
CA PHE A 13 -5.99 -9.50 7.56
C PHE A 13 -5.66 -8.40 8.56
N HIS A 14 -4.50 -7.73 8.40
CA HIS A 14 -4.07 -6.60 9.22
C HIS A 14 -4.21 -5.24 8.51
N GLY A 15 -4.83 -5.20 7.33
CA GLY A 15 -4.92 -3.98 6.53
C GLY A 15 -3.64 -3.63 5.77
N GLN A 16 -2.69 -4.57 5.64
CA GLN A 16 -1.38 -4.33 5.01
C GLN A 16 -1.45 -3.98 3.51
N LEU A 17 -2.61 -4.12 2.86
CA LEU A 17 -2.80 -3.67 1.47
C LEU A 17 -3.18 -2.18 1.36
N GLY A 18 -3.54 -1.50 2.44
CA GLY A 18 -3.88 -0.07 2.40
C GLY A 18 -5.21 0.24 1.68
N THR A 19 -6.07 -0.77 1.48
CA THR A 19 -7.35 -0.64 0.77
C THR A 19 -8.51 -0.18 1.64
N HIS A 20 -8.23 0.39 2.82
CA HIS A 20 -9.24 0.85 3.80
C HIS A 20 -10.21 -0.25 4.27
N ASN A 21 -9.79 -1.51 4.20
CA ASN A 21 -10.48 -2.69 4.72
C ASN A 21 -9.44 -3.78 5.03
N THR A 22 -9.88 -4.90 5.59
CA THR A 22 -9.04 -6.08 5.91
C THR A 22 -9.32 -7.29 5.02
N GLU A 23 -10.01 -7.08 3.89
CA GLU A 23 -10.36 -8.15 2.96
C GLU A 23 -9.17 -8.52 2.09
N THR A 24 -8.87 -9.82 2.00
CA THR A 24 -7.95 -10.37 1.00
C THR A 24 -8.39 -9.94 -0.40
N LYS A 25 -7.46 -9.41 -1.19
CA LYS A 25 -7.75 -9.00 -2.58
C LYS A 25 -7.06 -9.98 -3.52
N LEU A 26 -7.84 -10.70 -4.33
CA LEU A 26 -7.30 -11.70 -5.27
C LEU A 26 -6.89 -11.11 -6.63
N ILE A 27 -7.19 -9.83 -6.85
CA ILE A 27 -6.84 -9.09 -8.06
C ILE A 27 -6.16 -7.77 -7.69
N PRO A 28 -5.32 -7.21 -8.57
CA PRO A 28 -4.72 -5.90 -8.35
C PRO A 28 -5.78 -4.85 -8.01
N THR A 29 -5.73 -4.34 -6.79
CA THR A 29 -6.68 -3.37 -6.27
C THR A 29 -5.95 -2.05 -6.07
N LYS A 30 -6.53 -0.97 -6.58
CA LYS A 30 -5.90 0.36 -6.49
C LYS A 30 -5.86 0.81 -5.03
N VAL A 31 -4.70 1.25 -4.58
CA VAL A 31 -4.51 1.87 -3.26
C VAL A 31 -4.64 3.38 -3.43
N ALA A 32 -5.52 3.99 -2.64
CA ALA A 32 -5.74 5.43 -2.69
C ALA A 32 -4.68 6.14 -1.84
N ILE A 33 -3.62 6.64 -2.48
CA ILE A 33 -2.65 7.54 -1.87
C ILE A 33 -2.67 8.88 -2.60
N PRO A 34 -2.72 10.02 -1.88
CA PRO A 34 -2.84 11.35 -2.49
C PRO A 34 -1.55 11.85 -3.17
N ARG A 35 -0.50 11.04 -3.24
CA ARG A 35 0.84 11.40 -3.71
C ARG A 35 1.40 10.33 -4.66
N ARG A 36 2.34 10.73 -5.53
CA ARG A 36 3.11 9.80 -6.34
C ARG A 36 4.09 9.04 -5.46
N ILE A 37 4.20 7.74 -5.69
CA ILE A 37 5.09 6.85 -4.93
C ILE A 37 6.41 6.69 -5.69
N SER A 38 7.52 6.93 -4.99
CA SER A 38 8.88 6.70 -5.50
C SER A 38 9.38 5.30 -5.14
N GLN A 39 9.04 4.81 -3.94
CA GLN A 39 9.45 3.49 -3.44
C GLN A 39 8.33 2.83 -2.60
N ILE A 40 8.28 1.51 -2.63
CA ILE A 40 7.36 0.69 -1.83
C ILE A 40 8.06 -0.55 -1.32
N GLU A 41 7.82 -0.86 -0.05
CA GLU A 41 8.23 -2.09 0.61
C GLU A 41 7.02 -2.77 1.24
N CYS A 42 6.81 -4.04 0.91
CA CYS A 42 5.71 -4.85 1.43
C CYS A 42 6.29 -5.90 2.37
N CYS A 43 5.89 -5.88 3.63
CA CYS A 43 6.24 -6.90 4.61
C CYS A 43 5.05 -7.86 4.84
N CYS A 44 5.23 -8.85 5.72
CA CYS A 44 4.20 -9.86 6.01
C CYS A 44 2.91 -9.27 6.58
N HIS A 45 3.01 -8.25 7.45
CA HIS A 45 1.87 -7.68 8.17
C HIS A 45 1.75 -6.15 8.07
N HIS A 46 2.68 -5.49 7.38
CA HIS A 46 2.67 -4.03 7.19
C HIS A 46 3.30 -3.70 5.84
N SER A 47 3.01 -2.50 5.34
CA SER A 47 3.63 -1.94 4.15
C SER A 47 4.09 -0.52 4.42
N VAL A 48 5.14 -0.11 3.72
CA VAL A 48 5.74 1.22 3.83
C VAL A 48 5.94 1.77 2.42
N VAL A 49 5.66 3.06 2.23
CA VAL A 49 5.94 3.77 0.98
C VAL A 49 6.64 5.08 1.25
N ILE A 50 7.48 5.46 0.29
CA ILE A 50 8.08 6.78 0.19
C ILE A 50 7.48 7.48 -1.03
N THR A 51 7.04 8.71 -0.85
CA THR A 51 6.50 9.53 -1.94
C THR A 51 7.63 10.22 -2.71
N GLU A 52 7.32 10.82 -3.86
CA GLU A 52 8.29 11.61 -4.63
C GLU A 52 8.74 12.89 -3.89
N ASP A 53 7.92 13.43 -2.98
CA ASP A 53 8.24 14.56 -2.10
C ASP A 53 8.95 14.15 -0.80
N GLY A 54 9.27 12.86 -0.62
CA GLY A 54 10.07 12.37 0.51
C GLY A 54 9.27 12.13 1.80
N GLU A 55 7.94 12.13 1.74
CA GLU A 55 7.09 11.72 2.85
C GLU A 55 7.05 10.19 2.98
N CYS A 56 7.01 9.69 4.22
CA CYS A 56 6.92 8.26 4.51
C CYS A 56 5.54 7.93 5.07
N TYR A 57 4.88 6.92 4.50
CA TYR A 57 3.59 6.40 4.96
C TYR A 57 3.72 4.92 5.29
N SER A 58 3.05 4.48 6.35
CA SER A 58 2.98 3.07 6.72
C SER A 58 1.56 2.68 7.14
N TRP A 59 1.21 1.42 6.90
CA TRP A 59 -0.07 0.84 7.30
C TRP A 59 0.05 -0.66 7.53
N GLY A 60 -0.88 -1.22 8.31
CA GLY A 60 -0.91 -2.63 8.67
C GLY A 60 -0.96 -2.83 10.18
N ARG A 61 -0.37 -3.94 10.65
CA ARG A 61 -0.28 -4.30 12.06
C ARG A 61 0.55 -3.27 12.85
N ASN A 62 0.01 -2.82 13.99
CA ASN A 62 0.62 -1.81 14.88
C ASN A 62 0.51 -2.26 16.34
N ASP A 63 1.02 -3.47 16.61
CA ASP A 63 1.09 -4.04 17.97
C ASP A 63 2.43 -3.70 18.63
#